data_AF-A0A149VIN5-F1
#
_entry.id   AF-A0A149VIN5-F1
#
_cell.length_a   1.000
_cell.length_b   1.000
_cell.length_c   1.000
_cell.angle_alpha   90.00
_cell.angle_beta   90.00
_cell.angle_gamma   90.00
#
_symmetry.space_group_name_H-M   'P 1'
#
loop_
_entity.id
_entity.type
_entity.pdbx_description
1 polymer ?
#
loop_
_entity_poly.entity_id
_entity_poly.type
_entity_poly.pdbx_seq_one_letter_code
_entity_poly.pdbx_strand_id
1 'polypeptide(L)'
;MADRVTLRIEARDRYVCTSPWTAFNADLWLCGRQIATRPPGTHVARAGKGVKFLIGTPRLALDTISHSIRLDPGTIFLLRDVPRAAQPRFEAALVDHGTCELA
;
A
#
# COMPACT_ATOMS: atom_id res chain seq x y z
N MET A 1 11.85 7.04 -23.64
CA MET A 1 11.73 6.31 -22.37
C MET A 1 10.87 7.16 -21.44
N ALA A 2 9.83 6.62 -20.80
CA ALA A 2 9.00 7.42 -19.90
C ALA A 2 9.79 7.75 -18.63
N ASP A 3 9.73 9.00 -18.16
CA ASP A 3 10.37 9.45 -16.91
C ASP A 3 9.70 8.76 -15.72
N ARG A 4 10.44 7.87 -15.07
CA ARG A 4 9.98 7.02 -13.97
C ARG A 4 10.88 7.19 -12.76
N VAL A 5 10.26 7.18 -11.59
CA VAL A 5 10.89 7.37 -10.29
C VAL A 5 10.57 6.21 -9.35
N THR A 6 11.35 6.10 -8.29
CA THR A 6 11.00 5.31 -7.11
C THR A 6 10.49 6.26 -6.04
N LEU A 7 9.32 5.94 -5.48
CA LEU A 7 8.77 6.67 -4.35
C LEU A 7 9.07 5.89 -3.07
N ARG A 8 9.57 6.57 -2.03
CA ARG A 8 9.58 6.08 -0.66
C ARG A 8 8.30 6.56 0.02
N ILE A 9 7.54 5.62 0.56
CA ILE A 9 6.27 5.87 1.24
C ILE A 9 6.39 5.43 2.69
N GLU A 10 5.93 6.28 3.60
CA GLU A 10 5.80 5.98 5.03
C GLU A 10 4.33 6.05 5.43
N ALA A 11 3.80 4.96 5.96
CA ALA A 11 2.44 4.92 6.50
C ALA A 11 2.45 5.50 7.91
N ARG A 12 1.66 6.55 8.15
CA ARG A 12 1.56 7.23 9.46
C ARG A 12 0.29 6.86 10.20
N ASP A 13 -0.78 6.57 9.48
CA ASP A 13 -2.02 6.11 10.06
C ASP A 13 -2.12 4.58 10.01
N ARG A 14 -2.91 4.00 10.91
CA ARG A 14 -3.25 2.58 10.85
C ARG A 14 -4.27 2.42 9.72
N TYR A 15 -3.81 2.43 8.46
CA TYR A 15 -4.64 2.50 7.26
C TYR A 15 -5.96 1.72 7.42
N VAL A 16 -7.05 2.45 7.66
CA VAL A 16 -8.40 1.90 7.71
C VAL A 16 -9.02 2.21 6.36
N CYS A 17 -9.13 1.19 5.51
CA CYS A 17 -9.92 1.33 4.29
C CYS A 17 -11.37 1.63 4.70
N THR A 18 -11.87 2.85 4.45
CA THR A 18 -13.30 3.16 4.60
C THR A 18 -13.86 3.71 3.30
N SER A 19 -14.77 2.95 2.69
CA SER A 19 -15.89 3.46 1.89
C SER A 19 -17.03 2.41 1.89
N PRO A 20 -18.32 2.81 1.89
CA PRO A 20 -19.42 2.14 2.59
C PRO A 20 -20.11 0.98 1.84
N TRP A 21 -19.47 0.44 0.80
CA TRP A 21 -19.94 -0.75 0.09
C TRP A 21 -18.76 -1.73 0.03
N THR A 22 -18.72 -2.57 1.05
CA THR A 22 -17.74 -3.62 1.36
C THR A 22 -17.05 -4.22 0.13
N ALA A 23 -15.72 -4.10 0.06
CA ALA A 23 -14.91 -4.89 -0.88
C ALA A 23 -14.27 -6.06 -0.13
N PHE A 24 -14.95 -7.21 -0.17
CA PHE A 24 -14.31 -8.52 0.01
C PHE A 24 -13.23 -8.68 -1.05
N ASN A 25 -11.94 -8.53 -0.72
CA ASN A 25 -10.78 -9.15 -1.37
C ASN A 25 -9.51 -8.52 -0.82
N ALA A 26 -8.68 -9.35 -0.20
CA ALA A 26 -7.51 -9.07 0.63
C ALA A 26 -6.52 -7.96 0.22
N ASP A 27 -6.53 -7.45 -1.01
CA ASP A 27 -5.42 -6.68 -1.54
C ASP A 27 -5.43 -5.21 -1.09
N LEU A 28 -4.24 -4.70 -0.79
CA LEU A 28 -4.00 -3.30 -0.46
C LEU A 28 -3.56 -2.55 -1.72
N TRP A 29 -4.22 -1.43 -2.03
CA TRP A 29 -3.95 -0.62 -3.20
C TRP A 29 -3.69 0.84 -2.85
N LEU A 30 -2.85 1.51 -3.64
CA LEU A 30 -2.60 2.94 -3.57
C LEU A 30 -2.47 3.51 -4.98
N CYS A 31 -3.33 4.46 -5.34
CA CYS A 31 -3.34 5.09 -6.67
C CYS A 31 -3.30 4.09 -7.85
N GLY A 32 -4.05 2.99 -7.76
CA GLY A 32 -4.10 1.95 -8.80
C GLY A 32 -2.89 1.00 -8.80
N ARG A 33 -1.99 1.10 -7.81
CA ARG A 33 -0.89 0.17 -7.61
C ARG A 33 -1.20 -0.80 -6.48
N GLN A 34 -1.05 -2.09 -6.74
CA GLN A 34 -1.16 -3.12 -5.72
C GLN A 34 0.07 -3.01 -4.81
N ILE A 35 -0.15 -2.64 -3.56
CA ILE A 35 0.89 -2.50 -2.55
C ILE A 35 1.16 -3.84 -1.87
N ALA A 36 0.10 -4.56 -1.53
CA ALA A 36 0.18 -5.89 -0.97
C ALA A 36 -1.02 -6.73 -1.40
N THR A 37 -0.84 -8.04 -1.39
CA THR A 37 -1.84 -9.01 -1.78
C THR A 37 -1.81 -10.23 -0.87
N ARG A 38 -2.92 -10.97 -0.78
CA ARG A 38 -2.93 -12.29 -0.16
C ARG A 38 -3.02 -13.35 -1.27
N PRO A 39 -1.92 -14.07 -1.56
CA PRO A 39 -1.97 -15.18 -2.48
C PRO A 39 -3.02 -16.24 -2.06
N PRO A 40 -3.72 -16.87 -3.02
CA PRO A 40 -4.65 -17.96 -2.73
C PRO A 40 -4.00 -19.05 -1.88
N GLY A 41 -4.72 -19.59 -0.91
CA GLY A 41 -4.24 -20.68 -0.03
C GLY A 41 -3.20 -20.26 1.02
N THR A 42 -2.95 -18.95 1.21
CA THR A 42 -2.01 -18.46 2.22
C THR A 42 -2.67 -17.50 3.21
N HIS A 43 -2.20 -17.52 4.47
CA HIS A 43 -2.59 -16.56 5.50
C HIS A 43 -1.55 -15.44 5.67
N VAL A 44 -0.74 -15.20 4.64
CA VAL A 44 0.38 -14.25 4.69
C VAL A 44 0.18 -13.21 3.60
N ALA A 45 0.29 -11.94 3.95
CA ALA A 45 0.31 -10.85 3.00
C ALA A 45 1.69 -10.75 2.33
N ARG A 46 1.72 -10.52 1.03
CA ARG A 46 2.94 -10.34 0.24
C ARG A 46 2.95 -8.99 -0.44
N ALA A 47 4.15 -8.47 -0.70
CA ALA A 47 4.31 -7.24 -1.47
C ALA A 47 3.79 -7.42 -2.90
N GLY A 48 3.17 -6.37 -3.43
CA GLY A 48 2.81 -6.29 -4.84
C GLY A 48 4.03 -6.10 -5.74
N LYS A 49 3.82 -6.16 -7.06
CA LYS A 49 4.91 -6.02 -8.03
C LYS A 49 5.55 -4.63 -7.95
N GLY A 50 6.88 -4.60 -7.86
CA GLY A 50 7.65 -3.37 -7.76
C GLY A 50 7.57 -2.68 -6.39
N VAL A 51 7.07 -3.38 -5.37
CA VAL A 51 7.00 -2.91 -3.99
C VAL A 51 8.07 -3.59 -3.15
N LYS A 52 8.82 -2.82 -2.35
CA LYS A 52 9.79 -3.36 -1.40
C LYS A 52 9.59 -2.73 -0.03
N PHE A 53 9.17 -3.52 0.96
CA PHE A 53 9.10 -3.08 2.35
C PHE A 53 10.52 -2.97 2.94
N LEU A 54 10.79 -1.84 3.59
CA LEU A 54 12.05 -1.53 4.26
C LEU A 54 11.91 -1.65 5.78
N ILE A 55 10.81 -1.13 6.33
CA ILE A 55 10.45 -1.20 7.75
C ILE A 55 8.98 -1.63 7.82
N GLY A 56 8.66 -2.56 8.73
CA GLY A 56 7.33 -3.15 8.82
C GLY A 56 7.00 -4.07 7.64
N THR A 57 5.89 -4.79 7.76
CA THR A 57 5.38 -5.68 6.71
C THR A 57 3.85 -5.63 6.69
N PRO A 58 3.22 -5.90 5.53
CA PRO A 58 1.78 -6.00 5.47
C PRO A 58 1.31 -7.20 6.30
N ARG A 59 0.21 -7.02 7.02
CA ARG A 59 -0.38 -8.05 7.88
C ARG A 59 -1.80 -8.35 7.43
N LEU A 60 -2.16 -9.63 7.47
CA LEU A 60 -3.54 -10.04 7.32
C LEU A 60 -4.26 -9.84 8.66
N ALA A 61 -5.29 -9.01 8.67
CA ALA A 61 -6.24 -8.91 9.77
C ALA A 61 -7.48 -9.74 9.41
N LEU A 62 -7.71 -10.79 10.19
CA LEU A 62 -8.89 -11.62 10.10
C LEU A 62 -9.95 -11.04 11.04
N ASP A 63 -11.14 -10.76 10.52
CA ASP A 63 -12.34 -10.62 11.32
C ASP A 63 -13.27 -11.82 11.07
N THR A 64 -14.32 -11.96 11.87
CA THR A 64 -15.23 -13.12 11.85
C THR A 64 -15.91 -13.37 10.49
N ILE A 65 -15.93 -12.39 9.58
CA ILE A 65 -16.71 -12.44 8.33
C ILE A 65 -15.84 -12.03 7.11
N SER A 66 -14.70 -11.41 7.33
CA SER A 66 -13.88 -10.74 6.33
C SER A 66 -12.39 -10.79 6.67
N HIS A 67 -11.55 -10.51 5.69
CA HIS A 67 -10.12 -10.38 5.87
C HIS A 67 -9.61 -9.15 5.14
N SER A 68 -8.72 -8.41 5.79
CA SER A 68 -8.12 -7.18 5.25
C SER A 68 -6.60 -7.23 5.36
N ILE A 69 -5.88 -6.59 4.44
CA ILE A 69 -4.45 -6.30 4.63
C ILE A 69 -4.30 -4.94 5.26
N ARG A 70 -3.48 -4.87 6.32
CA ARG A 70 -3.16 -3.64 7.05
C ARG A 70 -1.66 -3.41 7.09
N LEU A 71 -1.28 -2.13 7.15
CA LEU A 71 0.07 -1.71 7.50
C LEU A 71 0.03 -1.11 8.90
N ASP A 72 1.03 -1.41 9.71
CA ASP A 72 1.21 -0.74 10.99
C ASP A 72 1.80 0.67 10.77
N PRO A 73 1.45 1.66 11.60
CA PRO A 73 2.12 2.97 11.59
C PRO A 73 3.65 2.84 11.65
N GLY A 74 4.36 3.66 10.88
CA GLY A 74 5.82 3.60 10.72
C GLY A 74 6.28 2.57 9.68
N THR A 75 5.36 1.87 9.00
CA THR A 75 5.72 1.00 7.87
C THR A 75 6.26 1.85 6.72
N ILE A 76 7.43 1.48 6.19
CA ILE A 76 8.10 2.17 5.09
C ILE A 76 8.31 1.20 3.93
N PHE A 77 7.93 1.61 2.72
CA PHE A 77 8.15 0.82 1.51
C PHE A 77 8.52 1.68 0.31
N LEU A 78 9.20 1.05 -0.65
CA LEU A 78 9.54 1.62 -1.94
C LEU A 78 8.52 1.17 -2.99
N LEU A 79 8.09 2.10 -3.84
CA LEU A 79 7.26 1.83 -5.00
C LEU A 79 8.04 2.22 -6.27
N ARG A 80 8.42 1.22 -7.05
CA ARG A 80 9.24 1.38 -8.25
C ARG A 80 8.40 1.66 -9.50
N ASP A 81 9.07 2.21 -10.51
CA ASP A 81 8.55 2.43 -11.86
C ASP A 81 7.31 3.33 -11.93
N VAL A 82 7.23 4.30 -11.03
CA VAL A 82 6.12 5.27 -10.98
C VAL A 82 6.41 6.41 -11.96
N PRO A 83 5.47 6.79 -12.85
CA PRO A 83 5.65 7.99 -13.66
C PRO A 83 5.87 9.21 -12.78
N ARG A 84 6.91 10.02 -13.02
CA ARG A 84 7.20 11.22 -12.19
C ARG A 84 5.99 12.14 -12.08
N ALA A 85 5.26 12.32 -13.19
CA ALA A 85 4.05 13.13 -13.24
C ALA A 85 2.92 12.65 -12.31
N ALA A 86 2.95 11.40 -11.84
CA ALA A 86 1.96 10.86 -10.91
C ALA A 86 2.29 11.15 -9.44
N GLN A 87 3.49 11.64 -9.11
CA GLN A 87 3.90 11.91 -7.72
C GLN A 87 2.89 12.76 -6.95
N PRO A 88 2.35 13.88 -7.48
CA PRO A 88 1.36 14.69 -6.76
C PRO A 88 0.09 13.92 -6.40
N ARG A 89 -0.28 12.91 -7.20
CA ARG A 89 -1.45 12.06 -6.93
C ARG A 89 -1.22 11.14 -5.74
N PHE A 90 0.02 10.65 -5.57
CA PHE A 90 0.42 9.85 -4.40
C PHE A 90 0.48 10.72 -3.14
N GLU A 91 1.09 11.90 -3.23
CA GLU A 91 1.11 12.88 -2.14
C GLU A 91 -0.31 13.21 -1.68
N ALA A 92 -1.21 13.54 -2.62
CA ALA A 92 -2.61 13.82 -2.32
C ALA A 92 -3.36 12.62 -1.72
N ALA A 93 -3.06 11.39 -2.13
CA ALA A 93 -3.67 10.18 -1.57
C ALA A 93 -3.20 9.86 -0.15
N LEU A 94 -2.03 10.38 0.24
CA LEU A 94 -1.40 10.13 1.53
C LEU A 94 -1.59 11.27 2.52
N VAL A 95 -2.29 12.34 2.14
CA VAL A 95 -2.70 13.41 3.07
C VAL A 95 -3.34 12.76 4.28
N ASP A 96 -2.85 13.11 5.47
CA ASP A 96 -3.23 12.57 6.79
C ASP A 96 -2.92 11.08 7.06
N HIS A 97 -2.60 10.29 6.03
CA HIS A 97 -2.37 8.85 6.16
C HIS A 97 -0.89 8.43 6.06
N GLY A 98 -0.03 9.29 5.54
CA GLY A 98 1.39 8.98 5.33
C GLY A 98 2.18 10.11 4.70
N THR A 99 3.39 9.79 4.25
CA THR A 99 4.21 10.68 3.42
C THR A 99 4.75 9.95 2.21
N CYS A 100 5.08 10.73 1.19
CA CYS A 100 5.69 10.27 -0.05
C CYS A 100 6.86 11.20 -0.38
N GLU A 101 8.00 10.62 -0.72
CA GLU A 101 9.17 11.34 -1.20
C GLU A 101 9.89 10.54 -2.29
N LEU A 102 10.75 11.21 -3.05
CA LEU A 102 11.61 10.54 -4.01
C LEU A 102 12.70 9.75 -3.27
N ALA A 103 12.92 8.50 -3.69
CA ALA A 103 13.94 7.61 -3.13
C ALA A 103 15.24 7.62 -3.95
#